data_AF-A0A2D7ID94-F1
#
_entry.id   AF-A0A2D7ID94-F1
#
_cell.length_a   1.000
_cell.length_b   1.000
_cell.length_c   1.000
_cell.angle_alpha   90.00
_cell.angle_beta   90.00
_cell.angle_gamma   90.00
#
_symmetry.space_group_name_H-M   'P 1'
#
loop_
_entity.id
_entity.type
_entity.pdbx_description
1 polymer ?
#
loop_
_entity_poly.entity_id
_entity_poly.type
_entity_poly.pdbx_seq_one_letter_code
_entity_poly.pdbx_strand_id
1 'polypeptide(L)'
;MNKFTCCVCQKKIYELVSNFYSPIIAKKKFEIVICKSCGHLSVYPKPSLQEYNRINKYWYTIKFSITPPSSDPTSKFDRWEQMWERFDLKNTKINTVLDIGSGQGWGLEFLKKKKGRLKLYAIEQYKKNWPYLENMGCHFFDINIDEPNWSQNINVKFDFIILRHTLEHLRNPNICLQEISKVLSLTGLVYIVVPDSLGINQKRISTSYFRPVHLNYFNKVNFLRICYNNNLFFKLINTSSTNLKNSEIYGFFRKKTQSDKLEFDNTYLKQVGYIKKKIRVNYIDDLKIIIQIKIKSFKIIYKFLKFLKSVLVKNPK
;
A
#
# COMPACT_ATOMS: atom_id res chain seq x y z
N MET A 1 24.71 -6.46 -11.24
CA MET A 1 23.66 -5.46 -10.92
C MET A 1 22.32 -5.97 -11.42
N ASN A 2 21.31 -6.11 -10.55
CA ASN A 2 19.97 -6.43 -11.04
C ASN A 2 19.51 -5.32 -12.00
N LYS A 3 18.94 -5.72 -13.15
CA LYS A 3 18.32 -4.81 -14.11
C LYS A 3 16.85 -4.64 -13.71
N PHE A 4 16.34 -3.42 -13.76
CA PHE A 4 14.94 -3.12 -13.45
C PHE A 4 14.02 -4.01 -14.30
N THR A 5 13.00 -4.57 -13.67
CA THR A 5 11.92 -5.30 -14.35
C THR A 5 10.60 -4.76 -13.82
N CYS A 6 9.77 -4.21 -14.71
CA CYS A 6 8.49 -3.62 -14.32
C CYS A 6 7.53 -4.70 -13.82
N CYS A 7 7.03 -4.58 -12.59
CA CYS A 7 6.09 -5.55 -12.03
C CYS A 7 4.73 -5.59 -12.76
N VAL A 8 4.40 -4.58 -13.57
CA VAL A 8 3.13 -4.53 -14.30
C VAL A 8 3.23 -5.22 -15.66
N CYS A 9 4.26 -4.91 -16.47
CA CYS A 9 4.36 -5.36 -17.87
C CYS A 9 5.61 -6.19 -18.17
N GLN A 10 6.46 -6.47 -17.17
CA GLN A 10 7.69 -7.26 -17.27
C GLN A 10 8.77 -6.72 -18.23
N LYS A 11 8.55 -5.55 -18.84
CA LYS A 11 9.57 -4.88 -19.66
C LYS A 11 10.68 -4.28 -18.78
N LYS A 12 11.90 -4.24 -19.33
CA LYS A 12 13.13 -3.78 -18.65
C LYS A 12 13.56 -2.36 -19.10
N ILE A 13 12.61 -1.58 -19.63
CA ILE A 13 12.86 -0.22 -20.13
C ILE A 13 12.23 0.81 -19.20
N TYR A 14 13.05 1.70 -18.67
CA TYR A 14 12.63 2.69 -17.69
C TYR A 14 13.40 4.01 -17.86
N GLU A 15 12.92 5.05 -17.19
CA GLU A 15 13.71 6.25 -16.91
C GLU A 15 13.61 6.65 -15.44
N LEU A 16 14.64 7.37 -14.97
CA LEU A 16 14.63 8.04 -13.68
C LEU A 16 13.70 9.27 -13.75
N VAL A 17 12.78 9.37 -12.80
CA VAL A 17 11.85 10.51 -12.69
C VAL A 17 12.30 11.50 -11.63
N SER A 18 12.68 10.99 -10.45
CA SER A 18 13.09 11.83 -9.32
C SER A 18 13.90 11.04 -8.30
N ASN A 19 14.63 11.77 -7.47
CA ASN A 19 15.29 11.26 -6.29
C ASN A 19 14.58 11.79 -5.06
N PHE A 20 14.44 10.98 -4.00
CA PHE A 20 13.90 11.44 -2.74
C PHE A 20 14.68 10.89 -1.55
N TYR A 21 14.59 11.60 -0.44
CA TYR A 21 15.16 11.16 0.83
C TYR A 21 14.06 10.72 1.76
N SER A 22 14.29 9.60 2.43
CA SER A 22 13.40 9.20 3.51
C SER A 22 13.72 10.01 4.77
N PRO A 23 12.74 10.70 5.37
CA PRO A 23 12.92 11.26 6.71
C PRO A 23 13.00 10.16 7.79
N ILE A 24 12.66 8.91 7.45
CA ILE A 24 12.59 7.74 8.34
C ILE A 24 13.90 6.94 8.31
N ILE A 25 14.41 6.64 7.13
CA ILE A 25 15.74 6.07 6.94
C ILE A 25 16.68 7.22 6.66
N ALA A 26 17.26 7.76 7.75
CA ALA A 26 18.20 8.86 7.66
C ALA A 26 19.30 8.56 6.62
N LYS A 27 19.59 9.56 5.77
CA LYS A 27 20.68 9.57 4.79
C LYS A 27 20.56 8.57 3.62
N LYS A 28 19.48 7.78 3.50
CA LYS A 28 19.28 6.93 2.32
C LYS A 28 18.53 7.69 1.22
N LYS A 29 19.17 7.79 0.06
CA LYS A 29 18.60 8.27 -1.19
C LYS A 29 17.83 7.12 -1.85
N PHE A 30 16.60 7.39 -2.26
CA PHE A 30 15.77 6.48 -3.04
C PHE A 30 15.49 7.11 -4.40
N GLU A 31 15.31 6.28 -5.41
CA GLU A 31 14.99 6.72 -6.76
C GLU A 31 13.58 6.27 -7.14
N ILE A 32 12.86 7.15 -7.84
CA ILE A 32 11.60 6.83 -8.49
C ILE A 32 11.86 6.71 -9.97
N VAL A 33 11.60 5.52 -10.49
CA VAL A 33 11.68 5.22 -11.92
C VAL A 33 10.29 5.02 -12.49
N ILE A 34 10.15 5.26 -13.79
CA ILE A 34 8.94 4.98 -14.55
C ILE A 34 9.23 4.02 -15.70
N CYS A 35 8.36 3.02 -15.88
CA CYS A 35 8.44 2.10 -17.00
C CYS A 35 7.97 2.76 -18.30
N LYS A 36 8.83 2.82 -19.33
CA LYS A 36 8.50 3.45 -20.63
C LYS A 36 7.43 2.69 -21.43
N SER A 37 7.18 1.42 -21.11
CA SER A 37 6.19 0.58 -21.81
C SER A 37 4.79 0.57 -21.19
N CYS A 38 4.59 1.11 -19.98
CA CYS A 38 3.27 1.09 -19.35
C CYS A 38 2.98 2.26 -18.40
N GLY A 39 3.95 3.14 -18.14
CA GLY A 39 3.80 4.27 -17.23
C GLY A 39 3.75 3.92 -15.74
N HIS A 40 4.12 2.69 -15.35
CA HIS A 40 4.18 2.31 -13.93
C HIS A 40 5.35 2.99 -13.23
N LEU A 41 5.09 3.60 -12.07
CA LEU A 41 6.08 4.24 -11.21
C LEU A 41 6.47 3.32 -10.07
N SER A 42 7.77 3.23 -9.78
CA SER A 42 8.28 2.35 -8.74
C SER A 42 9.50 2.96 -8.07
N VAL A 43 9.69 2.63 -6.79
CA VAL A 43 10.99 2.75 -6.15
C VAL A 43 11.95 1.75 -6.82
N TYR A 44 13.12 2.20 -7.23
CA TYR A 44 14.18 1.35 -7.76
C TYR A 44 15.57 1.90 -7.37
N PRO A 45 16.57 1.05 -7.04
CA PRO A 45 16.43 -0.37 -6.72
C PRO A 45 15.43 -0.59 -5.56
N LYS A 46 14.73 -1.72 -5.58
CA LYS A 46 13.85 -2.09 -4.45
C LYS A 46 14.73 -2.24 -3.19
N PRO A 47 14.23 -1.87 -2.00
CA PRO A 47 14.96 -2.11 -0.76
C PRO A 47 15.31 -3.59 -0.60
N SER A 48 16.42 -3.88 0.08
CA SER A 48 16.70 -5.24 0.55
C SER A 48 15.59 -5.73 1.48
N LEU A 49 15.46 -7.04 1.68
CA LEU A 49 14.41 -7.60 2.55
C LEU A 49 14.52 -7.04 3.98
N GLN A 50 15.73 -6.92 4.52
CA GLN A 50 15.96 -6.34 5.84
C GLN A 50 15.51 -4.88 5.92
N GLU A 51 15.84 -4.07 4.92
CA GLU A 51 15.40 -2.67 4.86
C GLU A 51 13.90 -2.54 4.71
N TYR A 52 13.30 -3.36 3.85
CA TYR A 52 11.86 -3.44 3.66
C TYR A 52 11.13 -3.74 4.98
N ASN A 53 11.58 -4.76 5.71
CA ASN A 53 11.01 -5.13 7.00
C ASN A 53 11.17 -3.99 8.02
N ARG A 54 12.32 -3.33 8.05
CA ARG A 54 12.58 -2.17 8.93
C ARG A 54 11.66 -0.99 8.61
N ILE A 55 11.46 -0.66 7.32
CA ILE A 55 10.57 0.41 6.87
C ILE A 55 9.13 0.12 7.29
N ASN A 56 8.64 -1.09 7.04
CA ASN A 56 7.26 -1.47 7.38
C ASN A 56 7.04 -1.51 8.89
N LYS A 57 7.96 -2.10 9.67
CA LYS A 57 7.86 -2.12 11.13
C LYS A 57 7.74 -0.70 11.70
N TYR A 58 8.60 0.22 11.25
CA TYR A 58 8.51 1.62 11.65
C TYR A 58 7.19 2.27 11.20
N TRP A 59 6.77 2.03 9.95
CA TRP A 59 5.52 2.56 9.42
C TRP A 59 4.30 2.09 10.22
N TYR A 60 4.21 0.80 10.58
CA TYR A 60 3.13 0.27 11.41
C TYR A 60 3.06 0.95 12.77
N THR A 61 4.22 1.20 13.41
CA THR A 61 4.22 1.91 14.70
C THR A 61 3.61 3.29 14.61
N ILE A 62 3.83 4.04 13.52
CA ILE A 62 3.24 5.37 13.33
C ILE A 62 1.77 5.27 12.90
N LYS A 63 1.46 4.38 11.95
CA LYS A 63 0.11 4.21 11.42
C LYS A 63 -0.87 3.80 12.52
N PHE A 64 -0.40 3.00 13.48
CA PHE A 64 -1.18 2.44 14.57
C PHE A 64 -0.74 2.95 15.96
N SER A 65 0.09 4.00 16.07
CA SER A 65 0.53 4.55 17.37
C SER A 65 -0.62 5.17 18.15
N ILE A 66 -1.62 5.67 17.43
CA ILE A 66 -2.84 6.18 18.04
C ILE A 66 -3.73 4.95 18.21
N THR A 67 -3.87 4.45 19.44
CA THR A 67 -4.82 3.39 19.78
C THR A 67 -5.82 3.96 20.78
N PRO A 68 -7.12 3.99 20.46
CA PRO A 68 -7.68 3.74 19.13
C PRO A 68 -7.38 4.91 18.17
N PRO A 69 -7.09 4.66 16.88
CA PRO A 69 -6.85 5.72 15.89
C PRO A 69 -8.16 6.47 15.71
N SER A 70 -8.23 7.70 16.20
CA SER A 70 -9.47 8.47 16.42
C SER A 70 -10.54 7.64 17.13
N SER A 71 -10.69 7.84 18.43
CA SER A 71 -11.88 7.47 19.21
C SER A 71 -13.15 8.17 18.75
N ASP A 72 -13.14 8.86 17.61
CA ASP A 72 -14.32 9.45 16.99
C ASP A 72 -15.14 8.33 16.34
N PRO A 73 -16.22 7.86 17.00
CA PRO A 73 -17.02 6.76 16.51
C PRO A 73 -17.73 7.10 15.19
N THR A 74 -17.85 8.40 14.87
CA THR A 74 -18.64 8.88 13.74
C THR A 74 -18.01 8.53 12.40
N SER A 75 -16.67 8.44 12.29
CA SER A 75 -15.96 8.21 11.02
C SER A 75 -15.32 6.82 10.86
N LYS A 76 -15.45 5.94 11.87
CA LYS A 76 -14.85 4.60 11.88
C LYS A 76 -15.16 3.81 10.60
N PHE A 77 -16.39 3.95 10.11
CA PHE A 77 -16.91 3.16 9.00
C PHE A 77 -17.08 3.90 7.67
N ASP A 78 -16.81 5.20 7.57
CA ASP A 78 -17.07 5.99 6.35
C ASP A 78 -16.47 5.36 5.09
N ARG A 79 -15.22 4.91 5.17
CA ARG A 79 -14.54 4.27 4.03
C ARG A 79 -15.15 2.92 3.64
N TRP A 80 -15.80 2.25 4.59
CA TRP A 80 -16.43 0.95 4.42
C TRP A 80 -17.88 1.10 3.96
N GLU A 81 -18.59 2.15 4.38
CA GLU A 81 -19.84 2.59 3.74
C GLU A 81 -19.58 2.95 2.28
N GLN A 82 -18.52 3.69 1.97
CA GLN A 82 -18.12 3.93 0.58
C GLN A 82 -17.87 2.62 -0.18
N MET A 83 -17.19 1.63 0.42
CA MET A 83 -17.03 0.31 -0.22
C MET A 83 -18.39 -0.36 -0.46
N TRP A 84 -19.31 -0.29 0.51
CA TRP A 84 -20.65 -0.85 0.45
C TRP A 84 -21.50 -0.25 -0.67
N GLU A 85 -21.36 1.05 -0.91
CA GLU A 85 -22.10 1.78 -1.94
C GLU A 85 -21.49 1.62 -3.34
N ARG A 86 -20.18 1.31 -3.43
CA ARG A 86 -19.46 1.18 -4.71
C ARG A 86 -19.84 -0.06 -5.53
N PHE A 87 -20.50 -1.05 -4.93
CA PHE A 87 -20.90 -2.30 -5.58
C PHE A 87 -22.11 -2.91 -4.85
N ASP A 88 -22.92 -3.74 -5.51
CA ASP A 88 -24.08 -4.37 -4.88
C ASP A 88 -23.71 -5.51 -3.89
N LEU A 89 -23.02 -5.14 -2.82
CA LEU A 89 -22.62 -6.06 -1.75
C LEU A 89 -23.81 -6.49 -0.89
N LYS A 90 -24.93 -5.75 -0.94
CA LYS A 90 -26.18 -6.13 -0.28
C LYS A 90 -26.71 -7.44 -0.84
N ASN A 91 -26.88 -7.53 -2.17
CA ASN A 91 -27.40 -8.72 -2.83
C ASN A 91 -26.33 -9.76 -3.19
N THR A 92 -25.04 -9.40 -3.14
CA THR A 92 -23.96 -10.37 -3.32
C THR A 92 -23.96 -11.39 -2.16
N LYS A 93 -23.99 -12.69 -2.49
CA LYS A 93 -23.85 -13.78 -1.52
C LYS A 93 -22.40 -13.86 -1.05
N ILE A 94 -22.18 -13.57 0.23
CA ILE A 94 -20.86 -13.58 0.87
C ILE A 94 -21.01 -14.32 2.18
N ASN A 95 -20.29 -15.43 2.36
CA ASN A 95 -20.27 -16.19 3.61
C ASN A 95 -18.89 -16.15 4.27
N THR A 96 -17.83 -16.12 3.46
CA THR A 96 -16.44 -16.17 3.93
C THR A 96 -15.67 -14.97 3.41
N VAL A 97 -15.10 -14.18 4.32
CA VAL A 97 -14.37 -12.94 4.00
C VAL A 97 -12.93 -13.04 4.45
N LEU A 98 -12.00 -12.59 3.60
CA LEU A 98 -10.59 -12.38 3.95
C LEU A 98 -10.24 -10.89 3.84
N ASP A 99 -9.63 -10.32 4.88
CA ASP A 99 -9.03 -8.97 4.82
C ASP A 99 -7.50 -9.06 4.91
N ILE A 100 -6.80 -8.64 3.85
CA ILE A 100 -5.34 -8.77 3.71
C ILE A 100 -4.67 -7.44 4.07
N GLY A 101 -3.88 -7.46 5.16
CA GLY A 101 -3.40 -6.24 5.80
C GLY A 101 -4.53 -5.52 6.53
N SER A 102 -5.32 -6.29 7.30
CA SER A 102 -6.59 -5.85 7.89
C SER A 102 -6.48 -4.66 8.86
N GLY A 103 -5.26 -4.36 9.32
CA GLY A 103 -5.04 -3.47 10.44
C GLY A 103 -5.81 -4.01 11.65
N GLN A 104 -6.62 -3.15 12.25
CA GLN A 104 -7.49 -3.51 13.36
C GLN A 104 -8.74 -4.31 12.92
N GLY A 105 -8.95 -4.61 11.63
CA GLY A 105 -10.10 -5.43 11.20
C GLY A 105 -11.44 -4.71 11.09
N TRP A 106 -11.46 -3.37 11.03
CA TRP A 106 -12.72 -2.61 10.92
C TRP A 106 -13.54 -2.93 9.66
N GLY A 107 -12.90 -3.33 8.56
CA GLY A 107 -13.62 -3.77 7.36
C GLY A 107 -14.40 -5.07 7.60
N LEU A 108 -13.80 -6.00 8.34
CA LEU A 108 -14.46 -7.24 8.74
C LEU A 108 -15.62 -6.98 9.71
N GLU A 109 -15.41 -6.11 10.71
CA GLU A 109 -16.47 -5.73 11.65
C GLU A 109 -17.65 -5.08 10.93
N PHE A 110 -17.36 -4.16 10.01
CA PHE A 110 -18.38 -3.49 9.21
C PHE A 110 -19.22 -4.50 8.41
N LEU A 111 -18.56 -5.43 7.70
CA LEU A 111 -19.26 -6.46 6.93
C LEU A 111 -20.08 -7.39 7.83
N LYS A 112 -19.54 -7.77 9.00
CA LYS A 112 -20.26 -8.58 10.00
C LYS A 112 -21.54 -7.86 10.45
N LYS A 113 -21.49 -6.55 10.68
CA LYS A 113 -22.67 -5.74 11.04
C LYS A 113 -23.69 -5.66 9.90
N LYS A 114 -23.25 -5.51 8.64
CA LYS A 114 -24.18 -5.37 7.49
C LYS A 114 -24.80 -6.70 7.04
N LYS A 115 -24.07 -7.83 7.13
CA LYS A 115 -24.53 -9.14 6.61
C LYS A 115 -24.83 -10.19 7.67
N GLY A 116 -24.47 -9.95 8.93
CA GLY A 116 -24.69 -10.90 10.03
C GLY A 116 -23.66 -12.03 10.05
N ARG A 117 -24.11 -13.27 9.84
CA ARG A 117 -23.28 -14.48 10.01
C ARG A 117 -22.24 -14.62 8.88
N LEU A 118 -21.05 -14.05 9.10
CA LEU A 118 -19.87 -14.20 8.24
C LEU A 118 -18.78 -14.99 8.95
N LYS A 119 -18.07 -15.86 8.21
CA LYS A 119 -16.79 -16.42 8.63
C LYS A 119 -15.69 -15.42 8.28
N LEU A 120 -15.04 -14.89 9.30
CA LEU A 120 -14.08 -13.79 9.18
C LEU A 120 -12.64 -14.30 9.21
N TYR A 121 -11.86 -13.91 8.22
CA TYR A 121 -10.44 -14.21 8.13
C TYR A 121 -9.62 -12.94 7.91
N ALA A 122 -8.41 -12.91 8.45
CA ALA A 122 -7.47 -11.81 8.27
C ALA A 122 -6.03 -12.30 8.05
N ILE A 123 -5.26 -11.55 7.26
CA ILE A 123 -3.78 -11.65 7.28
C ILE A 123 -3.26 -10.35 7.87
N GLU A 124 -2.60 -10.41 9.03
CA GLU A 124 -2.13 -9.24 9.78
C GLU A 124 -0.83 -9.52 10.54
N GLN A 125 0.25 -8.84 10.15
CA GLN A 125 1.60 -9.05 10.72
C GLN A 125 1.90 -8.15 11.93
N TYR A 126 1.12 -7.09 12.16
CA TYR A 126 1.27 -6.22 13.32
C TYR A 126 0.47 -6.76 14.51
N LYS A 127 1.15 -7.56 15.33
CA LYS A 127 0.57 -8.31 16.47
C LYS A 127 -0.25 -7.48 17.46
N LYS A 128 -0.01 -6.17 17.58
CA LYS A 128 -0.83 -5.30 18.45
C LYS A 128 -2.30 -5.18 18.00
N ASN A 129 -2.61 -5.53 16.75
CA ASN A 129 -3.97 -5.53 16.24
C ASN A 129 -4.72 -6.84 16.55
N TRP A 130 -4.02 -7.92 16.94
CA TRP A 130 -4.61 -9.24 17.10
C TRP A 130 -5.69 -9.34 18.18
N PRO A 131 -5.57 -8.70 19.37
CA PRO A 131 -6.63 -8.77 20.38
C PRO A 131 -7.99 -8.29 19.87
N TYR A 132 -8.01 -7.32 18.95
CA TYR A 132 -9.26 -6.85 18.35
C TYR A 132 -9.87 -7.86 17.38
N LEU A 133 -9.03 -8.53 16.57
CA LEU A 133 -9.45 -9.57 15.64
C LEU A 133 -9.99 -10.79 16.41
N GLU A 134 -9.30 -11.19 17.48
CA GLU A 134 -9.70 -12.27 18.37
C GLU A 134 -11.05 -11.99 19.03
N ASN A 135 -11.24 -10.79 19.61
CA ASN A 135 -12.51 -10.37 20.21
C ASN A 135 -13.68 -10.36 19.20
N MET A 136 -13.40 -10.23 17.91
CA MET A 136 -14.41 -10.29 16.84
C MET A 136 -14.78 -11.72 16.43
N GLY A 137 -14.05 -12.72 16.92
CA GLY A 137 -14.12 -14.11 16.46
C GLY A 137 -13.54 -14.30 15.06
N CYS A 138 -12.51 -13.53 14.69
CA CYS A 138 -11.83 -13.65 13.40
C CYS A 138 -10.69 -14.68 13.48
N HIS A 139 -10.59 -15.55 12.48
CA HIS A 139 -9.40 -16.38 12.27
C HIS A 139 -8.32 -15.55 11.57
N PHE A 140 -7.14 -15.39 12.15
CA PHE A 140 -6.09 -14.57 11.54
C PHE A 140 -4.78 -15.32 11.39
N PHE A 141 -3.99 -14.91 10.39
CA PHE A 141 -2.74 -15.54 10.01
C PHE A 141 -1.57 -14.54 10.08
N ASP A 142 -0.43 -15.00 10.61
CA ASP A 142 0.87 -14.30 10.54
C ASP A 142 1.60 -14.73 9.26
N ILE A 143 1.16 -14.21 8.13
CA ILE A 143 1.65 -14.57 6.79
C ILE A 143 2.36 -13.38 6.14
N ASN A 144 3.52 -13.62 5.53
CA ASN A 144 4.15 -12.67 4.62
C ASN A 144 3.57 -12.80 3.20
N ILE A 145 2.72 -11.86 2.81
CA ILE A 145 2.08 -11.86 1.48
C ILE A 145 3.00 -11.48 0.32
N ASP A 146 4.24 -11.07 0.61
CA ASP A 146 5.29 -10.76 -0.38
C ASP A 146 6.11 -12.00 -0.79
N GLU A 147 5.84 -13.15 -0.15
CA GLU A 147 6.47 -14.45 -0.39
C GLU A 147 5.51 -15.42 -1.11
N PRO A 148 6.01 -16.31 -1.99
CA PRO A 148 5.15 -17.23 -2.74
C PRO A 148 4.53 -18.32 -1.85
N ASN A 149 3.50 -18.97 -2.38
CA ASN A 149 2.85 -20.16 -1.80
C ASN A 149 2.13 -19.96 -0.46
N TRP A 150 1.92 -18.72 0.00
CA TRP A 150 1.16 -18.51 1.24
C TRP A 150 -0.28 -19.01 1.18
N SER A 151 -0.86 -19.15 -0.01
CA SER A 151 -2.19 -19.74 -0.18
C SER A 151 -2.27 -21.20 0.27
N GLN A 152 -1.15 -21.93 0.32
CA GLN A 152 -1.10 -23.31 0.81
C GLN A 152 -1.36 -23.42 2.32
N ASN A 153 -1.11 -22.33 3.06
CA ASN A 153 -1.39 -22.27 4.49
C ASN A 153 -2.85 -21.92 4.79
N ILE A 154 -3.70 -21.76 3.76
CA ILE A 154 -5.10 -21.37 3.90
C ILE A 154 -6.00 -22.38 3.17
N ASN A 155 -6.60 -23.29 3.94
CA ASN A 155 -7.50 -24.34 3.44
C ASN A 155 -8.95 -23.86 3.22
N VAL A 156 -9.14 -22.59 2.88
CA VAL A 156 -10.45 -21.95 2.74
C VAL A 156 -10.49 -21.17 1.43
N LYS A 157 -11.65 -21.17 0.77
CA LYS A 157 -11.94 -20.26 -0.35
C LYS A 157 -12.83 -19.11 0.11
N PHE A 158 -12.53 -17.92 -0.40
CA PHE A 158 -13.19 -16.69 0.03
C PHE A 158 -14.18 -16.18 -1.01
N ASP A 159 -15.37 -15.82 -0.56
CA ASP A 159 -16.40 -15.18 -1.38
C ASP A 159 -16.12 -13.69 -1.56
N PHE A 160 -15.44 -13.08 -0.57
CA PHE A 160 -15.01 -11.69 -0.63
C PHE A 160 -13.60 -11.53 -0.05
N ILE A 161 -12.71 -10.87 -0.80
CA ILE A 161 -11.36 -10.56 -0.35
C ILE A 161 -11.17 -9.04 -0.38
N ILE A 162 -10.65 -8.46 0.70
CA ILE A 162 -10.28 -7.05 0.78
C ILE A 162 -8.75 -6.93 0.71
N LEU A 163 -8.25 -6.04 -0.16
CA LEU A 163 -6.84 -5.64 -0.22
C LEU A 163 -6.78 -4.11 -0.37
N ARG A 164 -6.85 -3.39 0.76
CA ARG A 164 -7.00 -1.93 0.77
C ARG A 164 -5.73 -1.25 1.28
N HIS A 165 -5.06 -0.47 0.43
CA HIS A 165 -3.81 0.25 0.74
C HIS A 165 -2.71 -0.67 1.30
N THR A 166 -2.53 -1.81 0.62
CA THR A 166 -1.54 -2.85 0.92
C THR A 166 -0.65 -3.13 -0.29
N LEU A 167 -1.22 -3.24 -1.49
CA LEU A 167 -0.53 -3.64 -2.73
C LEU A 167 0.63 -2.70 -3.11
N GLU A 168 0.47 -1.39 -2.86
CA GLU A 168 1.49 -0.37 -3.11
C GLU A 168 2.76 -0.55 -2.27
N HIS A 169 2.64 -1.25 -1.15
CA HIS A 169 3.74 -1.49 -0.22
C HIS A 169 4.61 -2.67 -0.63
N LEU A 170 4.14 -3.60 -1.46
CA LEU A 170 4.82 -4.88 -1.70
C LEU A 170 6.06 -4.76 -2.60
N ARG A 171 7.09 -5.59 -2.35
CA ARG A 171 8.24 -5.69 -3.28
C ARG A 171 7.84 -6.50 -4.51
N ASN A 172 7.01 -7.53 -4.32
CA ASN A 172 6.55 -8.50 -5.29
C ASN A 172 5.01 -8.52 -5.40
N PRO A 173 4.36 -7.43 -5.87
CA PRO A 173 2.90 -7.35 -5.91
C PRO A 173 2.22 -8.46 -6.74
N ASN A 174 2.89 -9.02 -7.76
CA ASN A 174 2.37 -10.14 -8.54
C ASN A 174 2.15 -11.39 -7.67
N ILE A 175 3.05 -11.66 -6.72
CA ILE A 175 2.94 -12.84 -5.85
C ILE A 175 1.64 -12.76 -5.05
N CYS A 176 1.40 -11.65 -4.37
CA CYS A 176 0.17 -11.42 -3.61
C CYS A 176 -1.09 -11.60 -4.49
N LEU A 177 -1.13 -10.99 -5.67
CA LEU A 177 -2.29 -11.09 -6.56
C LEU A 177 -2.51 -12.53 -7.09
N GLN A 178 -1.44 -13.26 -7.41
CA GLN A 178 -1.52 -14.66 -7.84
C GLN A 178 -2.09 -15.54 -6.72
N GLU A 179 -1.57 -15.39 -5.51
CA GLU A 179 -2.04 -16.17 -4.35
C GLU A 179 -3.48 -15.79 -3.97
N ILE A 180 -3.88 -14.52 -4.08
CA ILE A 180 -5.29 -14.08 -3.98
C ILE A 180 -6.16 -14.84 -4.98
N SER A 181 -5.74 -14.94 -6.24
CA SER A 181 -6.53 -15.67 -7.27
C SER A 181 -6.71 -17.15 -6.94
N LYS A 182 -5.76 -17.75 -6.21
CA LYS A 182 -5.82 -19.15 -5.75
C LYS A 182 -6.83 -19.32 -4.61
N VAL A 183 -6.86 -18.42 -3.62
CA VAL A 183 -7.77 -18.52 -2.46
C VAL A 183 -9.16 -17.92 -2.72
N LEU A 184 -9.36 -17.19 -3.81
CA LEU A 184 -10.68 -16.72 -4.21
C LEU A 184 -11.59 -17.90 -4.58
N SER A 185 -12.86 -17.86 -4.17
CA SER A 185 -13.88 -18.82 -4.63
C SER A 185 -14.20 -18.61 -6.11
N LEU A 186 -14.91 -19.56 -6.74
CA LEU A 186 -15.21 -19.48 -8.18
C LEU A 186 -16.06 -18.25 -8.54
N THR A 187 -17.00 -17.89 -7.67
CA THR A 187 -17.90 -16.74 -7.81
C THR A 187 -17.47 -15.54 -6.96
N GLY A 188 -16.33 -15.65 -6.27
CA GLY A 188 -15.84 -14.67 -5.32
C GLY A 188 -15.44 -13.35 -5.95
N LEU A 189 -15.43 -12.30 -5.13
CA LEU A 189 -15.01 -10.96 -5.50
C LEU A 189 -13.81 -10.50 -4.67
N VAL A 190 -12.90 -9.76 -5.29
CA VAL A 190 -11.78 -9.09 -4.63
C VAL A 190 -11.99 -7.60 -4.75
N TYR A 191 -12.05 -6.90 -3.62
CA TYR A 191 -12.03 -5.46 -3.55
C TYR A 191 -10.60 -4.98 -3.30
N ILE A 192 -10.00 -4.30 -4.28
CA ILE A 192 -8.64 -3.80 -4.19
C ILE A 192 -8.65 -2.27 -4.31
N VAL A 193 -7.90 -1.62 -3.42
CA VAL A 193 -7.75 -0.15 -3.42
C VAL A 193 -6.28 0.22 -3.30
N VAL A 194 -5.84 1.14 -4.15
CA VAL A 194 -4.49 1.70 -4.15
C VAL A 194 -4.52 3.22 -4.36
N PRO A 195 -3.51 3.98 -3.92
CA PRO A 195 -3.39 5.39 -4.26
C PRO A 195 -3.33 5.62 -5.78
N ASP A 196 -3.97 6.69 -6.26
CA ASP A 196 -3.90 7.10 -7.67
C ASP A 196 -2.74 8.08 -7.90
N SER A 197 -1.77 7.64 -8.69
CA SER A 197 -0.63 8.47 -9.08
C SER A 197 -0.95 9.55 -10.13
N LEU A 198 -2.13 9.52 -10.77
CA LEU A 198 -2.64 10.59 -11.64
C LEU A 198 -3.66 11.50 -10.95
N GLY A 199 -4.04 11.21 -9.71
CA GLY A 199 -5.04 11.97 -8.96
C GLY A 199 -4.47 12.65 -7.73
N ILE A 200 -3.31 13.28 -7.90
CA ILE A 200 -2.66 14.09 -6.87
C ILE A 200 -3.35 15.46 -6.84
N ASN A 201 -4.21 15.70 -5.84
CA ASN A 201 -4.94 16.96 -5.70
C ASN A 201 -4.04 18.11 -5.23
N GLN A 202 -2.93 17.78 -4.56
CA GLN A 202 -1.93 18.77 -4.16
C GLN A 202 -1.39 19.53 -5.39
N LYS A 203 -1.41 20.86 -5.36
CA LYS A 203 -0.87 21.71 -6.44
C LYS A 203 0.60 21.39 -6.74
N ARG A 204 1.35 21.00 -5.70
CA ARG A 204 2.79 20.68 -5.74
C ARG A 204 3.05 19.46 -4.87
N ILE A 205 4.00 18.63 -5.27
CA ILE A 205 4.51 17.54 -4.42
C ILE A 205 6.01 17.73 -4.20
N SER A 206 6.43 17.70 -2.94
CA SER A 206 7.85 17.60 -2.60
C SER A 206 8.32 16.16 -2.75
N THR A 207 9.63 15.95 -2.67
CA THR A 207 10.24 14.61 -2.66
C THR A 207 9.66 13.70 -1.57
N SER A 208 9.14 14.25 -0.46
CA SER A 208 8.49 13.48 0.61
C SER A 208 7.12 12.89 0.25
N TYR A 209 6.52 13.28 -0.89
CA TYR A 209 5.35 12.57 -1.43
C TYR A 209 5.70 11.12 -1.76
N PHE A 210 6.91 10.90 -2.29
CA PHE A 210 7.43 9.57 -2.45
C PHE A 210 7.89 9.05 -1.09
N ARG A 211 7.27 7.95 -0.68
CA ARG A 211 7.47 7.37 0.63
C ARG A 211 8.28 6.10 0.47
N PRO A 212 9.26 5.83 1.34
CA PRO A 212 10.06 4.61 1.28
C PRO A 212 9.20 3.35 1.46
N VAL A 213 8.03 3.48 2.10
CA VAL A 213 7.09 2.38 2.33
C VAL A 213 6.15 2.14 1.14
N HIS A 214 5.95 3.10 0.24
CA HIS A 214 5.20 2.90 -1.01
C HIS A 214 6.19 2.57 -2.12
N LEU A 215 6.28 1.29 -2.47
CA LEU A 215 7.21 0.81 -3.48
C LEU A 215 6.65 0.87 -4.90
N ASN A 216 5.32 0.94 -5.04
CA ASN A 216 4.61 0.94 -6.31
C ASN A 216 3.61 2.09 -6.33
N TYR A 217 3.52 2.83 -7.44
CA TYR A 217 2.59 3.94 -7.61
C TYR A 217 1.80 3.70 -8.89
N PHE A 218 0.53 3.37 -8.73
CA PHE A 218 -0.32 2.93 -9.81
C PHE A 218 -1.16 4.07 -10.38
N ASN A 219 -1.49 3.99 -11.65
CA ASN A 219 -2.61 4.71 -12.26
C ASN A 219 -3.66 3.68 -12.68
N LYS A 220 -4.88 4.12 -13.01
CA LYS A 220 -6.01 3.21 -13.30
C LYS A 220 -5.67 2.14 -14.34
N VAL A 221 -4.93 2.49 -15.41
CA VAL A 221 -4.59 1.56 -16.50
C VAL A 221 -3.58 0.52 -16.05
N ASN A 222 -2.47 0.94 -15.41
CA ASN A 222 -1.43 0.00 -14.99
C ASN A 222 -1.86 -0.84 -13.77
N PHE A 223 -2.77 -0.34 -12.93
CA PHE A 223 -3.45 -1.09 -11.89
C PHE A 223 -4.35 -2.19 -12.48
N LEU A 224 -5.19 -1.85 -13.45
CA LEU A 224 -6.01 -2.83 -14.13
C LEU A 224 -5.15 -3.91 -14.81
N ARG A 225 -4.06 -3.50 -15.45
CA ARG A 225 -3.12 -4.38 -16.14
C ARG A 225 -2.46 -5.38 -15.19
N ILE A 226 -1.98 -4.95 -14.01
CA ILE A 226 -1.36 -5.88 -13.06
C ILE A 226 -2.40 -6.86 -12.49
N CYS A 227 -3.63 -6.44 -12.22
CA CYS A 227 -4.70 -7.36 -11.82
C CYS A 227 -5.00 -8.39 -12.92
N TYR A 228 -5.17 -7.94 -14.17
CA TYR A 228 -5.44 -8.80 -15.32
C TYR A 228 -4.35 -9.86 -15.54
N ASN A 229 -3.08 -9.44 -15.46
CA ASN A 229 -1.94 -10.33 -15.62
C ASN A 229 -1.82 -11.37 -14.50
N ASN A 230 -2.52 -11.18 -13.36
CA ASN A 230 -2.56 -12.10 -12.24
C ASN A 230 -3.95 -12.73 -12.06
N ASN A 231 -4.61 -13.04 -13.17
CA ASN A 231 -5.86 -13.80 -13.23
C ASN A 231 -7.07 -13.14 -12.54
N LEU A 232 -7.06 -11.81 -12.41
CA LEU A 232 -8.19 -11.04 -11.88
C LEU A 232 -8.78 -10.15 -12.97
N PHE A 233 -10.05 -10.36 -13.28
CA PHE A 233 -10.81 -9.56 -14.25
C PHE A 233 -11.77 -8.63 -13.52
N PHE A 234 -11.81 -7.35 -13.91
CA PHE A 234 -12.64 -6.36 -13.24
C PHE A 234 -14.14 -6.63 -13.52
N LYS A 235 -14.96 -6.50 -12.49
CA LYS A 235 -16.39 -6.21 -12.62
C LYS A 235 -16.65 -4.71 -12.59
N LEU A 236 -15.86 -3.98 -11.82
CA LEU A 236 -15.93 -2.54 -11.69
C LEU A 236 -14.53 -1.98 -11.38
N ILE A 237 -14.20 -0.84 -11.96
CA ILE A 237 -12.97 -0.11 -11.64
C ILE A 237 -13.18 1.39 -11.81
N ASN A 238 -12.89 2.16 -10.77
CA ASN A 238 -13.04 3.61 -10.81
C ASN A 238 -12.03 4.32 -9.89
N THR A 239 -12.07 5.65 -9.93
CA THR A 239 -11.30 6.52 -9.05
C THR A 239 -12.23 7.25 -8.08
N SER A 240 -11.79 7.48 -6.85
CA SER A 240 -12.51 8.26 -5.86
C SER A 240 -11.65 9.40 -5.33
N SER A 241 -12.19 10.62 -5.34
CA SER A 241 -11.53 11.83 -4.85
C SER A 241 -11.99 12.24 -3.45
N THR A 242 -12.51 11.30 -2.65
CA THR A 242 -13.03 11.59 -1.29
C THR A 242 -11.94 12.04 -0.32
N ASN A 243 -10.67 11.76 -0.60
CA ASN A 243 -9.55 12.27 0.17
C ASN A 243 -9.07 13.61 -0.43
N LEU A 244 -9.10 14.66 0.39
CA LEU A 244 -8.72 16.02 0.04
C LEU A 244 -7.30 16.14 -0.54
N LYS A 245 -6.39 15.22 -0.19
CA LYS A 245 -4.99 15.29 -0.63
C LYS A 245 -4.71 14.54 -1.92
N ASN A 246 -5.19 13.29 -2.06
CA ASN A 246 -4.96 12.44 -3.23
C ASN A 246 -6.16 11.52 -3.44
N SER A 247 -6.56 11.28 -4.69
CA SER A 247 -7.56 10.26 -5.01
C SER A 247 -7.00 8.84 -4.85
N GLU A 248 -7.91 7.87 -4.79
CA GLU A 248 -7.61 6.44 -4.81
C GLU A 248 -8.24 5.79 -6.04
N ILE A 249 -7.63 4.70 -6.50
CA ILE A 249 -8.22 3.78 -7.47
C ILE A 249 -8.81 2.64 -6.67
N TYR A 250 -10.04 2.27 -6.98
CA TYR A 250 -10.68 1.08 -6.41
C TYR A 250 -11.24 0.20 -7.52
N GLY A 251 -11.22 -1.11 -7.29
CA GLY A 251 -11.84 -2.06 -8.21
C GLY A 251 -12.37 -3.29 -7.50
N PHE A 252 -13.43 -3.84 -8.08
CA PHE A 252 -13.97 -5.15 -7.75
C PHE A 252 -13.60 -6.11 -8.87
N PHE A 253 -12.98 -7.23 -8.52
CA PHE A 253 -12.44 -8.20 -9.47
C PHE A 253 -12.98 -9.60 -9.20
N ARG A 254 -13.19 -10.38 -10.25
CA ARG A 254 -13.47 -11.82 -10.19
C ARG A 254 -12.30 -12.59 -10.80
N LYS A 255 -12.34 -13.93 -10.74
CA LYS A 255 -11.41 -14.75 -11.52
C LYS A 255 -11.54 -14.45 -13.01
N LYS A 256 -10.39 -14.33 -13.67
CA LYS A 256 -10.29 -14.21 -15.13
C LYS A 256 -10.60 -15.54 -15.79
N THR A 257 -11.35 -15.51 -16.88
CA THR A 257 -11.64 -16.66 -17.74
C THR A 257 -10.92 -16.53 -19.09
N GLN A 258 -11.04 -17.54 -19.94
CA GLN A 258 -10.44 -17.51 -21.29
C GLN A 258 -11.14 -16.49 -22.22
N SER A 259 -12.44 -16.24 -22.02
CA SER A 259 -13.22 -15.27 -22.80
C SER A 259 -12.83 -13.82 -22.50
N ASP A 260 -12.18 -13.57 -21.36
CA ASP A 260 -11.79 -12.25 -20.91
C ASP A 260 -10.56 -11.72 -21.65
N LYS A 261 -10.78 -10.77 -22.56
CA LYS A 261 -9.71 -10.09 -23.31
C LYS A 261 -9.65 -8.62 -22.91
N LEU A 262 -8.44 -8.11 -22.68
CA LEU A 262 -8.18 -6.69 -22.47
C LEU A 262 -6.88 -6.28 -23.16
N GLU A 263 -6.92 -5.09 -23.73
CA GLU A 263 -5.75 -4.38 -24.21
C GLU A 263 -5.46 -3.20 -23.28
N PHE A 264 -4.21 -2.75 -23.27
CA PHE A 264 -3.75 -1.74 -22.32
C PHE A 264 -2.94 -0.66 -23.03
N ASP A 265 -3.44 0.56 -22.92
CA ASP A 265 -2.72 1.74 -23.40
C ASP A 265 -1.40 1.94 -22.66
N ASN A 266 -0.41 2.47 -23.38
CA ASN A 266 0.81 2.94 -22.77
C ASN A 266 0.61 4.33 -22.17
N THR A 267 0.46 4.39 -20.84
CA THR A 267 0.25 5.66 -20.11
C THR A 267 1.55 6.43 -19.79
N TYR A 268 2.70 5.98 -20.29
CA TYR A 268 4.01 6.55 -19.94
C TYR A 268 4.10 8.08 -20.11
N LEU A 269 3.79 8.60 -21.29
CA LEU A 269 3.90 10.04 -21.58
C LEU A 269 2.97 10.87 -20.69
N LYS A 270 1.72 10.42 -20.52
CA LYS A 270 0.73 11.05 -19.64
C LYS A 270 1.22 11.10 -18.19
N GLN A 271 1.68 9.95 -17.68
CA GLN A 271 2.15 9.82 -16.31
C GLN A 271 3.37 10.68 -16.02
N VAL A 272 4.40 10.58 -16.87
CA VAL A 272 5.64 11.31 -16.64
C VAL A 272 5.44 12.82 -16.76
N GLY A 273 4.64 13.27 -17.72
CA GLY A 273 4.28 14.68 -17.86
C GLY A 273 3.55 15.21 -16.63
N TYR A 274 2.56 14.46 -16.15
CA TYR A 274 1.80 14.80 -14.94
C TYR A 274 2.71 14.92 -13.71
N ILE A 275 3.55 13.92 -13.44
CA ILE A 275 4.44 13.90 -12.27
C ILE A 275 5.51 15.00 -12.37
N LYS A 276 6.16 15.17 -13.53
CA LYS A 276 7.17 16.22 -13.71
C LYS A 276 6.57 17.62 -13.51
N LYS A 277 5.32 17.86 -13.94
CA LYS A 277 4.61 19.13 -13.69
C LYS A 277 4.38 19.37 -12.19
N LYS A 278 4.06 18.33 -11.42
CA LYS A 278 3.82 18.43 -9.96
C LYS A 278 5.10 18.61 -9.15
N ILE A 279 6.22 18.01 -9.57
CA ILE A 279 7.53 18.10 -8.90
C ILE A 279 8.20 19.47 -9.13
N ARG A 280 8.10 20.04 -10.34
CA ARG A 280 8.89 21.21 -10.79
C ARG A 280 8.71 22.51 -10.01
N VAL A 281 7.79 22.59 -9.04
CA VAL A 281 7.45 23.86 -8.40
C VAL A 281 8.00 24.00 -6.96
N ASN A 282 9.01 23.24 -6.52
CA ASN A 282 9.42 23.31 -5.10
C ASN A 282 10.88 23.00 -4.72
N TYR A 283 11.88 23.46 -5.50
CA TYR A 283 13.30 23.37 -5.10
C TYR A 283 13.58 23.97 -3.70
N ILE A 284 12.88 25.06 -3.35
CA ILE A 284 13.01 25.75 -2.06
C ILE A 284 12.50 24.89 -0.90
N ASP A 285 11.39 24.17 -1.07
CA ASP A 285 10.82 23.33 -0.01
C ASP A 285 11.59 22.01 0.16
N ASP A 286 12.13 21.44 -0.92
CA ASP A 286 13.07 20.31 -0.81
C ASP A 286 14.35 20.75 -0.06
N LEU A 287 14.85 21.97 -0.32
CA LEU A 287 15.97 22.54 0.43
C LEU A 287 15.62 22.69 1.93
N LYS A 288 14.41 23.19 2.25
CA LYS A 288 13.92 23.30 3.63
C LYS A 288 13.80 21.93 4.31
N ILE A 289 13.29 20.91 3.64
CA ILE A 289 13.20 19.54 4.17
C ILE A 289 14.61 19.00 4.44
N ILE A 290 15.55 19.17 3.52
CA ILE A 290 16.95 18.75 3.69
C ILE A 290 17.58 19.47 4.90
N ILE A 291 17.36 20.78 5.02
CA ILE A 291 17.83 21.59 6.15
C ILE A 291 17.19 21.11 7.46
N GLN A 292 15.88 20.84 7.50
CA GLN A 292 15.19 20.32 8.69
C GLN A 292 15.69 18.94 9.12
N ILE A 293 15.95 18.04 8.16
CA ILE A 293 16.55 16.72 8.43
C ILE A 293 17.95 16.90 9.03
N LYS A 294 18.78 17.80 8.45
CA LYS A 294 20.11 18.13 8.98
C LYS A 294 20.04 18.74 10.40
N ILE A 295 19.11 19.65 10.67
CA ILE A 295 18.92 20.27 11.99
C ILE A 295 18.46 19.23 13.02
N LYS A 296 17.51 18.35 12.68
CA LYS A 296 17.06 17.27 13.60
C LYS A 296 18.19 16.31 13.92
N SER A 297 18.96 15.90 12.92
CA SER A 297 20.12 15.02 13.13
C SER A 297 21.21 15.71 13.95
N PHE A 298 21.45 17.01 13.75
CA PHE A 298 22.37 17.80 14.58
C PHE A 298 21.90 17.92 16.03
N LYS A 299 20.60 18.18 16.29
CA LYS A 299 20.05 18.23 17.65
C LYS A 299 20.16 16.89 18.39
N ILE A 300 20.02 15.77 17.67
CA ILE A 300 20.19 14.42 18.23
C ILE A 300 21.67 14.18 18.58
N ILE A 301 22.59 14.51 17.69
CA ILE A 301 24.04 14.42 17.93
C ILE A 301 24.44 15.30 19.14
N TYR A 302 23.95 16.53 19.20
CA TYR A 302 24.22 17.44 20.30
C TYR A 302 23.71 16.92 21.65
N LYS A 303 22.49 16.36 21.70
CA LYS A 303 21.97 15.71 22.91
C LYS A 303 22.81 14.50 23.33
N PHE A 304 23.25 13.69 22.36
CA PHE A 304 24.10 12.53 22.62
C PHE A 304 25.49 12.93 23.15
N LEU A 305 26.11 13.96 22.56
CA LEU A 305 27.38 14.51 23.06
C LEU A 305 27.24 15.11 24.46
N LYS A 306 26.14 15.81 24.75
CA LYS A 306 25.85 16.34 26.10
C LYS A 306 25.66 15.21 27.12
N PHE A 307 24.99 14.13 26.72
CA PHE A 307 24.84 12.93 27.54
C PHE A 307 26.20 12.27 27.82
N LEU A 308 27.03 12.02 26.80
CA LEU A 308 28.38 11.46 26.97
C LEU A 308 29.23 12.33 27.90
N LYS A 309 29.18 13.66 27.74
CA LYS A 309 29.89 14.59 28.63
C LYS A 309 29.39 14.49 30.07
N SER A 310 28.09 14.31 30.29
CA SER A 310 27.52 14.12 31.64
C SER A 310 27.85 12.77 32.27
N VAL A 311 28.05 11.72 31.47
CA VAL A 311 28.47 10.39 31.94
C VAL A 311 29.97 10.40 32.28
N LEU A 312 30.79 11.06 31.46
CA LEU A 312 32.22 11.21 31.70
C LEU A 312 32.55 12.11 32.90
N VAL A 313 31.71 13.11 33.19
CA VAL A 313 31.86 13.98 34.38
C VAL A 313 31.36 13.28 35.66
N LYS A 314 30.53 12.25 35.57
CA LYS A 314 30.01 11.49 36.73
C LYS A 314 30.85 10.26 37.12
N ASN A 315 31.90 9.95 36.37
CA ASN A 315 32.93 8.98 36.75
C ASN A 315 34.33 9.64 36.67
N PRO A 316 34.66 10.57 37.57
CA PRO A 316 36.06 10.74 37.93
C PRO A 316 36.51 9.45 38.62
N LYS A 317 37.67 8.93 38.22
CA LYS A 317 38.32 7.81 38.90
C LYS A 317 38.44 8.03 40.41
#